data_AF-R1EAX0-F1
#
_entry.id   AF-R1EAX0-F1
#
_cell.length_a   1.000
_cell.length_b   1.000
_cell.length_c   1.000
_cell.angle_alpha   90.00
_cell.angle_beta   90.00
_cell.angle_gamma   90.00
#
_symmetry.space_group_name_H-M   'P 1'
#
loop_
_entity.id
_entity.type
_entity.pdbx_description
1 polymer ?
#
loop_
_entity_poly.entity_id
_entity_poly.type
_entity_poly.pdbx_seq_one_letter_code
_entity_poly.pdbx_strand_id
1 'polypeptide(L)'
;MLSAEHLECPVCLEVRDGHIHQCQADHLVCAECDRGLTTRLCPTCREPLHSLAQPNRNRFAERMIARLPAACDHCGAATTRGDKAGHELDCPQRWLSEGLGVKPKPKPVVIKKWCEEIKVGTWMSGDGTVVFEPDIFHWVPPREVPGVGIVTLKMRTSSISQAVFDKRSNVLKVRGLVEVPMDKLVRYYDCFASPDSPKGYLWLTFQNYEEFTEVIKAVPRLKARITFRNSLFAATSRGGGSGGSSAEARRNAVEENSSTDEEDLPLSRRLLSR
;
A
#
# COMPACT_ATOMS: atom_id res chain seq x y z
N MET A 1 23.56 -19.76 3.65
CA MET A 1 23.17 -18.65 2.75
C MET A 1 22.31 -19.26 1.65
N LEU A 2 21.15 -18.70 1.32
CA LEU A 2 20.34 -19.17 0.18
C LEU A 2 21.07 -18.78 -1.12
N SER A 3 21.52 -19.78 -1.88
CA SER A 3 22.09 -19.65 -3.22
C SER A 3 20.99 -19.56 -4.28
N ALA A 4 21.31 -18.99 -5.45
CA ALA A 4 20.35 -18.79 -6.54
C ALA A 4 19.71 -20.09 -7.05
N GLU A 5 20.42 -21.21 -6.93
CA GLU A 5 19.95 -22.56 -7.28
C GLU A 5 18.65 -22.96 -6.53
N HIS A 6 18.45 -22.46 -5.30
CA HIS A 6 17.23 -22.74 -4.53
C HIS A 6 15.99 -21.96 -5.03
N LEU A 7 16.19 -21.04 -5.98
CA LEU A 7 15.13 -20.19 -6.55
C LEU A 7 14.80 -20.57 -8.00
N GLU A 8 15.42 -21.62 -8.54
CA GLU A 8 15.18 -22.11 -9.88
C GLU A 8 13.83 -22.82 -9.99
N CYS A 9 13.15 -22.60 -11.11
CA CYS A 9 11.94 -23.34 -11.43
C CYS A 9 12.30 -24.74 -11.95
N PRO A 10 11.73 -25.83 -11.41
CA PRO A 10 12.06 -27.20 -11.83
C PRO A 10 11.56 -27.54 -13.25
N VAL A 11 10.76 -26.66 -13.86
CA VAL A 11 10.23 -26.86 -15.22
C VAL A 11 11.14 -26.25 -16.27
N CYS A 12 11.51 -24.97 -16.11
CA CYS A 12 12.35 -24.26 -17.08
C CYS A 12 13.83 -24.23 -16.69
N LEU A 13 14.19 -24.64 -15.47
CA LEU A 13 15.55 -24.61 -14.93
C LEU A 13 16.14 -23.19 -14.90
N GLU A 14 15.28 -22.19 -14.80
CA GLU A 14 15.65 -20.78 -14.80
C GLU A 14 15.13 -20.09 -13.54
N VAL A 15 15.88 -19.12 -13.04
CA VAL A 15 15.39 -18.16 -12.05
C VAL A 15 14.61 -17.07 -12.81
N ARG A 16 13.28 -17.11 -12.77
CA ARG A 16 12.41 -16.15 -13.47
C ARG A 16 12.04 -14.97 -12.57
N ASP A 17 11.98 -13.77 -13.15
CA ASP A 17 11.38 -12.60 -12.48
C ASP A 17 9.86 -12.72 -12.42
N GLY A 18 9.23 -11.92 -11.56
CA GLY A 18 7.77 -11.84 -11.46
C GLY A 18 7.19 -12.74 -10.38
N HIS A 19 6.04 -13.35 -10.66
CA HIS A 19 5.32 -14.16 -9.67
C HIS A 19 5.92 -15.56 -9.55
N ILE A 20 6.21 -15.97 -8.32
CA ILE A 20 6.66 -17.33 -7.99
C ILE A 20 5.57 -18.02 -7.19
N HIS A 21 5.13 -19.18 -7.67
CA HIS A 21 4.11 -20.00 -7.01
C HIS A 21 4.77 -21.13 -6.23
N GLN A 22 4.10 -21.61 -5.18
CA GLN A 22 4.58 -22.73 -4.37
C GLN A 22 3.49 -23.79 -4.16
N CYS A 23 3.90 -25.06 -4.08
CA CYS A 23 3.05 -26.14 -3.59
C CYS A 23 2.95 -26.11 -2.05
N GLN A 24 2.24 -27.09 -1.46
CA GLN A 24 2.15 -27.23 0.01
C GLN A 24 3.47 -27.71 0.62
N ALA A 25 4.20 -28.60 -0.07
CA ALA A 25 5.57 -28.96 0.28
C ALA A 25 6.66 -27.91 -0.09
N ASP A 26 6.32 -26.62 -0.23
CA ASP A 26 7.26 -25.50 -0.47
C ASP A 26 8.14 -25.53 -1.74
N HIS A 27 7.89 -26.43 -2.70
CA HIS A 27 8.57 -26.38 -4.02
C HIS A 27 8.08 -25.19 -4.85
N LEU A 28 9.03 -24.48 -5.46
CA LEU A 28 8.77 -23.26 -6.24
C LEU A 28 8.57 -23.58 -7.72
N VAL A 29 7.64 -22.89 -8.37
CA VAL A 29 7.40 -22.93 -9.82
C VAL A 29 7.12 -21.49 -10.29
N CYS A 30 7.72 -21.06 -11.40
CA CYS A 30 7.41 -19.72 -11.94
C CYS A 30 5.98 -19.67 -12.49
N ALA A 31 5.33 -18.51 -12.44
CA ALA A 31 3.93 -18.38 -12.87
C ALA A 31 3.67 -18.72 -14.35
N GLU A 32 4.68 -18.62 -15.21
CA GLU A 32 4.59 -19.05 -16.61
C GLU A 32 4.51 -20.57 -16.73
N CYS A 33 5.43 -21.29 -16.08
CA CYS A 33 5.41 -22.74 -16.06
C CYS A 33 4.18 -23.27 -15.35
N ASP A 34 3.76 -22.65 -14.24
CA ASP A 34 2.54 -23.05 -13.52
C ASP A 34 1.31 -23.01 -14.44
N ARG A 35 1.15 -21.95 -15.25
CA ARG A 35 0.07 -21.85 -16.23
C ARG A 35 0.15 -22.90 -17.35
N GLY A 36 1.35 -23.39 -17.67
CA GLY A 36 1.57 -24.41 -18.69
C GLY A 36 1.36 -25.86 -18.20
N LEU A 37 1.24 -26.09 -16.89
CA LEU A 37 1.06 -27.43 -16.33
C LEU A 37 -0.38 -27.93 -16.54
N THR A 38 -0.53 -28.93 -17.42
CA THR A 38 -1.83 -29.54 -17.74
C THR A 38 -2.45 -30.28 -16.55
N THR A 39 -1.65 -31.01 -15.77
CA THR A 39 -2.12 -31.83 -14.65
C THR A 39 -2.30 -31.03 -13.36
N ARG A 40 -1.84 -29.77 -13.30
CA ARG A 40 -1.81 -28.94 -12.08
C ARG A 40 -1.14 -29.61 -10.88
N LEU A 41 -0.22 -30.54 -11.12
CA LEU A 41 0.59 -31.20 -10.08
C LEU A 41 1.98 -30.58 -10.03
N CYS A 42 2.55 -30.48 -8.83
CA CYS A 42 3.91 -30.04 -8.62
C CYS A 42 4.88 -30.97 -9.38
N PRO A 43 5.78 -30.44 -10.24
CA PRO A 43 6.76 -31.25 -10.97
C PRO A 43 7.71 -32.02 -10.05
N THR A 44 7.94 -31.54 -8.82
CA THR A 44 8.89 -32.11 -7.88
C THR A 44 8.26 -33.17 -6.97
N CYS A 45 7.18 -32.83 -6.26
CA CYS A 45 6.55 -33.74 -5.29
C CYS A 45 5.22 -34.36 -5.75
N ARG A 46 4.70 -33.95 -6.91
CA ARG A 46 3.39 -34.37 -7.45
C ARG A 46 2.17 -34.01 -6.59
N GLU A 47 2.33 -33.20 -5.55
CA GLU A 47 1.20 -32.65 -4.82
C GLU A 47 0.40 -31.65 -5.68
N PRO A 48 -0.92 -31.50 -5.45
CA PRO A 48 -1.72 -30.51 -6.14
C PRO A 48 -1.19 -29.08 -5.94
N LEU A 49 -1.05 -28.35 -7.05
CA LEU A 49 -0.83 -26.90 -7.01
C LEU A 49 -2.17 -26.20 -6.75
N HIS A 50 -2.09 -25.01 -6.15
CA HIS A 50 -3.26 -24.16 -5.92
C HIS A 50 -3.93 -23.77 -7.24
N SER A 51 -5.20 -23.35 -7.21
CA SER A 51 -5.90 -22.95 -8.44
C SER A 51 -5.21 -21.74 -9.09
N LEU A 52 -5.26 -21.64 -10.42
CA LEU A 52 -4.70 -20.49 -11.14
C LEU A 52 -5.41 -19.16 -10.81
N ALA A 53 -6.66 -19.24 -10.34
CA ALA A 53 -7.42 -18.08 -9.87
C ALA A 53 -6.94 -17.57 -8.51
N GLN A 54 -6.36 -18.45 -7.67
CA GLN A 54 -5.84 -18.14 -6.34
C GLN A 54 -4.53 -18.91 -6.09
N PRO A 55 -3.44 -18.58 -6.82
CA PRO A 55 -2.18 -19.29 -6.66
C PRO A 55 -1.53 -18.92 -5.33
N ASN A 56 -0.89 -19.89 -4.68
CA ASN A 56 -0.08 -19.62 -3.50
C ASN A 56 1.24 -18.96 -3.92
N ARG A 57 1.30 -17.63 -3.84
CA ARG A 57 2.48 -16.84 -4.22
C ARG A 57 3.51 -16.78 -3.10
N ASN A 58 4.74 -17.17 -3.41
CA ASN A 58 5.88 -17.04 -2.52
C ASN A 58 6.53 -15.65 -2.66
N ARG A 59 6.02 -14.66 -1.94
CA ARG A 59 6.58 -13.28 -1.91
C ARG A 59 8.01 -13.20 -1.36
N PHE A 60 8.45 -14.20 -0.60
CA PHE A 60 9.82 -14.23 -0.11
C PHE A 60 10.79 -14.56 -1.25
N ALA A 61 10.51 -15.62 -2.02
CA ALA A 61 11.27 -15.99 -3.20
C ALA A 61 11.35 -14.83 -4.20
N GLU A 62 10.23 -14.19 -4.50
CA GLU A 62 10.18 -13.02 -5.39
C GLU A 62 11.12 -11.88 -4.95
N ARG A 63 11.15 -11.57 -3.64
CA ARG A 63 12.07 -10.56 -3.09
C ARG A 63 13.53 -10.99 -3.14
N MET A 64 13.82 -12.28 -3.01
CA MET A 64 15.19 -12.78 -3.14
C MET A 64 15.66 -12.71 -4.59
N ILE A 65 14.82 -13.14 -5.54
CA ILE A 65 15.11 -13.03 -6.98
C ILE A 65 15.36 -11.58 -7.38
N ALA A 66 14.51 -10.65 -6.92
CA ALA A 66 14.65 -9.23 -7.21
C ALA A 66 15.98 -8.63 -6.71
N ARG A 67 16.62 -9.23 -5.70
CA ARG A 67 17.91 -8.79 -5.14
C ARG A 67 19.12 -9.42 -5.82
N LEU A 68 18.93 -10.41 -6.69
CA LEU A 68 20.03 -11.02 -7.42
C LEU A 68 20.72 -9.96 -8.29
N PRO A 69 22.05 -10.04 -8.44
CA PRO A 69 22.80 -9.11 -9.28
C PRO A 69 22.34 -9.21 -10.74
N ALA A 70 22.29 -8.06 -11.40
CA ALA A 70 22.03 -7.94 -12.81
C ALA A 70 22.89 -6.80 -13.41
N ALA A 71 22.97 -6.75 -14.72
CA ALA A 71 23.62 -5.65 -15.43
C ALA A 71 22.62 -5.03 -16.42
N CYS A 72 22.71 -3.71 -16.60
CA CYS A 72 21.98 -3.04 -17.67
C CYS A 72 22.50 -3.47 -19.04
N ASP A 73 21.60 -3.82 -19.96
CA ASP A 73 21.99 -4.30 -21.29
C ASP A 73 22.58 -3.19 -22.19
N HIS A 74 22.39 -1.92 -21.82
CA HIS A 74 22.88 -0.76 -22.59
C HIS A 74 24.19 -0.17 -22.07
N CYS A 75 24.38 -0.09 -20.75
CA CYS A 75 25.55 0.59 -20.16
C CYS A 75 26.44 -0.33 -19.31
N GLY A 76 26.03 -1.57 -19.06
CA GLY A 76 26.76 -2.51 -18.20
C GLY A 76 26.76 -2.15 -16.71
N ALA A 77 26.05 -1.10 -16.29
CA ALA A 77 25.99 -0.73 -14.88
C ALA A 77 25.43 -1.88 -14.04
N ALA A 78 26.12 -2.19 -12.94
CA ALA A 78 25.66 -3.14 -11.96
C ALA A 78 24.38 -2.64 -11.29
N THR A 79 23.36 -3.50 -11.28
CA THR A 79 22.04 -3.26 -10.72
C THR A 79 21.52 -4.54 -10.07
N THR A 80 20.29 -4.51 -9.56
CA THR A 80 19.56 -5.72 -9.14
C THR A 80 18.54 -6.09 -10.22
N ARG A 81 18.12 -7.35 -10.26
CA ARG A 81 17.04 -7.77 -11.18
C ARG A 81 15.76 -6.95 -11.01
N GLY A 82 15.42 -6.58 -9.77
CA GLY A 82 14.25 -5.75 -9.46
C GLY A 82 14.34 -4.30 -9.96
N ASP A 83 15.55 -3.75 -10.01
CA ASP A 83 15.78 -2.34 -10.41
C ASP A 83 16.18 -2.20 -11.90
N LYS A 84 16.58 -3.29 -12.57
CA LYS A 84 17.07 -3.30 -13.95
C LYS A 84 16.11 -2.61 -14.93
N ALA A 85 14.85 -3.01 -14.95
CA ALA A 85 13.86 -2.46 -15.88
C ALA A 85 13.64 -0.94 -15.68
N GLY A 86 13.67 -0.46 -14.44
CA GLY A 86 13.57 0.97 -14.14
C GLY A 86 14.80 1.72 -14.63
N HIS A 87 15.99 1.18 -14.39
CA HIS A 87 17.23 1.76 -14.89
C HIS A 87 17.26 1.81 -16.43
N GLU A 88 16.83 0.77 -17.14
CA GLU A 88 16.86 0.71 -18.61
C GLU A 88 15.93 1.73 -19.29
N LEU A 89 14.86 2.16 -18.62
CA LEU A 89 14.01 3.24 -19.09
C LEU A 89 14.69 4.61 -19.01
N ASP A 90 15.56 4.79 -18.02
CA ASP A 90 16.27 6.03 -17.74
C ASP A 90 17.75 5.98 -18.16
N CYS A 91 18.19 4.88 -18.80
CA CYS A 91 19.60 4.63 -19.11
C CYS A 91 20.08 5.59 -20.20
N PRO A 92 21.11 6.43 -19.94
CA PRO A 92 21.62 7.38 -20.92
C PRO A 92 22.16 6.73 -22.20
N GLN A 93 22.74 5.54 -22.08
CA GLN A 93 23.35 4.82 -23.20
C GLN A 93 22.32 4.19 -24.14
N ARG A 94 21.11 3.90 -23.65
CA ARG A 94 20.02 3.37 -24.48
C ARG A 94 19.68 4.32 -25.63
N TRP A 95 19.59 5.62 -25.34
CA TRP A 95 19.25 6.63 -26.34
C TRP A 95 20.39 6.86 -27.34
N LEU A 96 21.64 6.77 -26.87
CA LEU A 96 22.81 6.87 -27.75
C LEU A 96 22.88 5.71 -28.76
N SER A 97 22.55 4.48 -28.35
CA SER A 97 22.52 3.33 -29.25
C SER A 97 21.41 3.37 -30.30
N GLU A 98 20.32 4.11 -30.03
CA GLU A 98 19.16 4.24 -30.95
C GLU A 98 19.25 5.48 -31.86
N GLY A 99 20.37 6.23 -31.84
CA GLY A 99 20.55 7.44 -32.67
C GLY A 99 19.66 8.62 -32.27
N LEU A 100 18.93 8.51 -31.15
CA LEU A 100 18.11 9.57 -30.59
C LEU A 100 18.99 10.34 -29.59
N GLY A 101 19.34 11.58 -29.92
CA GLY A 101 20.16 12.43 -29.07
C GLY A 101 19.74 12.39 -27.60
N VAL A 102 20.72 12.48 -26.69
CA VAL A 102 20.55 12.43 -25.23
C VAL A 102 19.22 13.06 -24.84
N LYS A 103 18.26 12.24 -24.39
CA LYS A 103 16.96 12.77 -23.96
C LYS A 103 17.29 13.82 -22.91
N PRO A 104 16.99 15.11 -23.15
CA PRO A 104 17.31 16.15 -22.19
C PRO A 104 16.61 15.73 -20.91
N LYS A 105 17.39 15.50 -19.84
CA LYS A 105 16.85 15.12 -18.54
C LYS A 105 15.75 16.14 -18.26
N PRO A 106 14.46 15.74 -18.23
CA PRO A 106 13.39 16.71 -18.09
C PRO A 106 13.73 17.50 -16.83
N LYS A 107 13.89 18.82 -16.98
CA LYS A 107 14.20 19.68 -15.84
C LYS A 107 13.20 19.30 -14.76
N PRO A 108 13.66 18.89 -13.56
CA PRO A 108 12.75 18.45 -12.52
C PRO A 108 11.69 19.53 -12.36
N VAL A 109 10.43 19.16 -12.59
CA VAL A 109 9.33 20.11 -12.50
C VAL A 109 9.14 20.38 -11.01
N VAL A 110 9.79 21.44 -10.54
CA VAL A 110 9.67 21.89 -9.16
C VAL A 110 8.36 22.63 -9.05
N ILE A 111 7.37 22.01 -8.41
CA ILE A 111 6.08 22.65 -8.16
C ILE A 111 6.08 23.19 -6.74
N LYS A 112 5.75 24.48 -6.60
CA LYS A 112 5.50 25.10 -5.30
C LYS A 112 3.99 25.23 -5.13
N LYS A 113 3.44 24.63 -4.07
CA LYS A 113 2.03 24.81 -3.70
C LYS A 113 1.90 25.31 -2.27
N TRP A 114 0.93 26.17 -2.09
CA TRP A 114 0.47 26.56 -0.77
C TRP A 114 -0.41 25.45 -0.19
N CYS A 115 -0.24 25.17 1.09
CA CYS A 115 -1.07 24.23 1.83
C CYS A 115 -1.58 24.91 3.09
N GLU A 116 -2.88 24.76 3.37
CA GLU A 116 -3.54 25.46 4.50
C GLU A 116 -3.25 24.83 5.86
N GLU A 117 -3.01 23.52 5.89
CA GLU A 117 -2.74 22.82 7.13
C GLU A 117 -1.69 21.72 6.90
N ILE A 118 -0.56 21.86 7.58
CA ILE A 118 0.53 20.88 7.60
C ILE A 118 0.70 20.35 9.04
N LYS A 119 0.52 19.04 9.19
CA LYS A 119 0.68 18.31 10.46
C LYS A 119 1.82 17.31 10.32
N VAL A 120 2.63 17.13 11.37
CA VAL A 120 3.71 16.13 11.46
C VAL A 120 3.74 15.56 12.88
N GLY A 121 3.25 14.34 13.07
CA GLY A 121 3.06 13.83 14.43
C GLY A 121 2.05 14.70 15.17
N THR A 122 2.42 15.17 16.36
CA THR A 122 1.64 16.15 17.15
C THR A 122 1.92 17.61 16.79
N TRP A 123 2.95 17.88 15.99
CA TRP A 123 3.29 19.24 15.60
C TRP A 123 2.38 19.74 14.48
N MET A 124 1.81 20.93 14.67
CA MET A 124 0.99 21.63 13.70
C MET A 124 1.71 22.89 13.26
N SER A 125 2.11 22.94 12.00
CA SER A 125 2.71 24.13 11.39
C SER A 125 1.68 25.22 11.09
N GLY A 126 0.44 24.80 10.77
CA GLY A 126 -0.51 25.65 10.06
C GLY A 126 -0.24 25.64 8.56
N ASP A 127 -0.38 26.80 7.94
CA ASP A 127 -0.17 27.06 6.53
C ASP A 127 1.31 26.97 6.12
N GLY A 128 1.60 26.80 4.83
CA GLY A 128 2.99 26.83 4.34
C GLY A 128 3.17 26.48 2.87
N THR A 129 4.38 26.74 2.36
CA THR A 129 4.74 26.39 0.98
C THR A 129 5.45 25.04 0.95
N VAL A 130 4.89 24.11 0.18
CA VAL A 130 5.47 22.80 -0.11
C VAL A 130 6.07 22.83 -1.51
N VAL A 131 7.32 22.41 -1.59
CA VAL A 131 8.06 22.24 -2.85
C VAL A 131 8.13 20.76 -3.16
N PHE A 132 7.52 20.38 -4.27
CA PHE A 132 7.50 19.01 -4.77
C PHE A 132 8.61 18.82 -5.81
N GLU A 133 9.59 18.00 -5.47
CA GLU A 133 10.59 17.49 -6.40
C GLU A 133 10.32 16.01 -6.70
N PRO A 134 10.94 15.41 -7.73
CA PRO A 134 10.71 14.01 -8.10
C PRO A 134 10.98 13.00 -6.96
N ASP A 135 12.00 13.29 -6.14
CA ASP A 135 12.49 12.37 -5.11
C ASP A 135 12.24 12.84 -3.68
N ILE A 136 12.05 14.15 -3.47
CA ILE A 136 11.92 14.76 -2.15
C ILE A 136 10.83 15.82 -2.16
N PHE A 137 10.04 15.87 -1.10
CA PHE A 137 9.24 17.04 -0.77
C PHE A 137 9.95 17.78 0.34
N HIS A 138 10.05 19.10 0.21
CA HIS A 138 10.46 19.94 1.32
C HIS A 138 9.44 21.04 1.52
N TRP A 139 9.19 21.41 2.77
CA TRP A 139 8.27 22.49 3.07
C TRP A 139 8.86 23.39 4.14
N VAL A 140 8.48 24.65 4.02
CA VAL A 140 8.95 25.72 4.88
C VAL A 140 7.71 26.35 5.53
N PRO A 141 7.55 26.23 6.86
CA PRO A 141 6.50 26.90 7.59
C PRO A 141 6.74 28.42 7.52
N PRO A 142 5.68 29.24 7.40
CA PRO A 142 5.79 30.69 7.34
C PRO A 142 6.14 31.30 8.71
N ARG A 143 5.91 30.53 9.79
CA ARG A 143 6.20 30.95 11.16
C ARG A 143 7.47 30.29 11.67
N GLU A 144 8.31 31.10 12.30
CA GLU A 144 9.45 30.61 13.05
C GLU A 144 9.00 29.83 14.27
N VAL A 145 9.68 28.73 14.55
CA VAL A 145 9.49 28.02 15.82
C VAL A 145 10.26 28.81 16.89
N PRO A 146 9.62 29.23 18.00
CA PRO A 146 10.27 30.03 19.04
C PRO A 146 11.56 29.39 19.54
N GLY A 147 12.67 30.13 19.48
CA GLY A 147 14.00 29.67 19.91
C GLY A 147 14.73 28.74 18.93
N VAL A 148 14.12 28.41 17.79
CA VAL A 148 14.64 27.47 16.80
C VAL A 148 14.79 28.12 15.41
N GLY A 149 13.93 29.08 15.09
CA GLY A 149 13.88 29.76 13.79
C GLY A 149 13.06 28.98 12.75
N ILE A 150 13.32 29.25 11.47
CA ILE A 150 12.65 28.59 10.34
C ILE A 150 13.14 27.14 10.25
N VAL A 151 12.22 26.19 10.26
CA VAL A 151 12.53 24.76 10.12
C VAL A 151 12.09 24.26 8.76
N THR A 152 13.03 23.74 7.96
CA THR A 152 12.68 23.00 6.74
C THR A 152 12.52 21.53 7.07
N LEU A 153 11.37 20.97 6.74
CA LEU A 153 11.13 19.55 6.86
C LEU A 153 11.21 18.89 5.50
N LYS A 154 11.66 17.64 5.46
CA LYS A 154 11.86 16.88 4.22
C LYS A 154 11.20 15.52 4.31
N MET A 155 10.61 15.06 3.21
CA MET A 155 10.10 13.70 3.08
C MET A 155 10.55 13.12 1.75
N ARG A 156 11.16 11.94 1.77
CA ARG A 156 11.54 11.23 0.53
C ARG A 156 10.31 10.58 -0.08
N THR A 157 10.20 10.57 -1.41
CA THR A 157 9.10 9.86 -2.09
C THR A 157 9.18 8.35 -1.88
N SER A 158 10.39 7.82 -1.68
CA SER A 158 10.64 6.41 -1.37
C SER A 158 10.13 5.99 0.03
N SER A 159 9.95 6.94 0.96
CA SER A 159 9.44 6.64 2.30
C SER A 159 7.93 6.71 2.41
N ILE A 160 7.21 7.00 1.32
CA ILE A 160 5.75 7.04 1.31
C ILE A 160 5.21 5.61 1.47
N SER A 161 4.60 5.34 2.61
CA SER A 161 3.93 4.06 2.88
C SER A 161 2.48 4.06 2.40
N GLN A 162 1.81 5.22 2.41
CA GLN A 162 0.41 5.35 2.01
C GLN A 162 0.11 6.79 1.55
N ALA A 163 -0.71 6.95 0.51
CA ALA A 163 -1.28 8.24 0.13
C ALA A 163 -2.77 8.10 -0.17
N VAL A 164 -3.59 9.00 0.37
CA VAL A 164 -5.05 9.00 0.20
C VAL A 164 -5.49 10.39 -0.21
N PHE A 165 -6.11 10.51 -1.38
CA PHE A 165 -6.73 11.76 -1.82
C PHE A 165 -8.25 11.68 -1.70
N ASP A 166 -8.83 12.63 -0.99
CA ASP A 166 -10.27 12.84 -0.92
C ASP A 166 -10.67 13.95 -1.89
N LYS A 167 -11.41 13.56 -2.93
CA LYS A 167 -11.84 14.49 -3.99
C LYS A 167 -12.85 15.53 -3.50
N ARG A 168 -13.61 15.25 -2.43
CA ARG A 168 -14.64 16.18 -1.94
C ARG A 168 -14.02 17.32 -1.14
N SER A 169 -12.99 17.01 -0.37
CA SER A 169 -12.31 17.98 0.49
C SER A 169 -11.01 18.54 -0.13
N ASN A 170 -10.60 18.07 -1.31
CA ASN A 170 -9.31 18.38 -1.94
C ASN A 170 -8.12 18.15 -0.99
N VAL A 171 -8.25 17.14 -0.14
CA VAL A 171 -7.25 16.80 0.89
C VAL A 171 -6.44 15.59 0.43
N LEU A 172 -5.13 15.74 0.45
CA LEU A 172 -4.16 14.66 0.32
C LEU A 172 -3.53 14.34 1.67
N LYS A 173 -3.73 13.10 2.12
CA LYS A 173 -3.07 12.54 3.30
C LYS A 173 -1.95 11.64 2.84
N VAL A 174 -0.71 12.01 3.13
CA VAL A 174 0.49 11.21 2.84
C VAL A 174 1.06 10.70 4.16
N ARG A 175 1.37 9.41 4.21
CA ARG A 175 2.04 8.77 5.34
C ARG A 175 3.42 8.33 4.88
N GLY A 176 4.46 8.72 5.61
CA GLY A 176 5.84 8.38 5.29
C GLY A 176 6.84 8.98 6.26
N LEU A 177 8.10 8.55 6.16
CA LEU A 177 9.13 9.07 7.06
C LEU A 177 9.46 10.53 6.72
N VAL A 178 9.31 11.40 7.72
CA VAL A 178 9.69 12.81 7.64
C VAL A 178 11.04 12.98 8.33
N GLU A 179 12.01 13.53 7.61
CA GLU A 179 13.28 13.99 8.16
C GLU A 179 13.01 15.30 8.91
N VAL A 180 13.01 15.19 10.25
CA VAL A 180 12.88 16.31 11.19
C VAL A 180 14.27 16.62 11.73
N PRO A 181 14.75 17.88 11.71
CA PRO A 181 15.98 18.27 12.39
C PRO A 181 15.74 18.19 13.91
N MET A 182 16.01 17.02 14.49
CA MET A 182 15.73 16.71 15.89
C MET A 182 16.55 17.56 16.86
N ASP A 183 17.75 18.00 16.44
CA ASP A 183 18.58 18.97 17.16
C ASP A 183 17.82 20.28 17.45
N LYS A 184 16.88 20.61 16.59
CA LYS A 184 16.06 21.82 16.63
C LYS A 184 14.68 21.62 17.23
N LEU A 185 14.06 20.46 17.01
CA LEU A 185 12.65 20.23 17.35
C LEU A 185 12.41 19.28 18.53
N VAL A 186 13.45 18.84 19.24
CA VAL A 186 13.31 17.85 20.34
C VAL A 186 12.27 18.24 21.40
N ARG A 187 12.07 19.53 21.67
CA ARG A 187 11.11 20.04 22.66
C ARG A 187 9.66 20.14 22.16
N TYR A 188 9.48 20.12 20.84
CA TYR A 188 8.19 20.29 20.17
C TYR A 188 7.69 19.00 19.52
N TYR A 189 8.54 17.98 19.45
CA TYR A 189 8.25 16.70 18.83
C TYR A 189 8.28 15.59 19.88
N ASP A 190 7.10 15.10 20.25
CA ASP A 190 6.97 13.93 21.11
C ASP A 190 6.81 12.67 20.25
N CYS A 191 7.90 11.92 20.10
CA CYS A 191 7.90 10.64 19.36
C CYS A 191 7.16 9.50 20.09
N PHE A 192 6.71 9.73 21.33
CA PHE A 192 5.97 8.80 22.18
C PHE A 192 4.54 9.23 22.47
N ALA A 193 4.07 10.34 21.88
CA ALA A 193 2.71 10.84 22.09
C ALA A 193 1.68 9.87 21.47
N SER A 194 1.37 8.76 22.13
CA SER A 194 0.47 7.65 21.77
C SER A 194 0.98 6.64 20.70
N PRO A 195 0.68 5.33 20.87
CA PRO A 195 1.01 4.28 19.89
C PRO A 195 0.25 4.40 18.56
N ASP A 196 -0.84 5.16 18.52
CA ASP A 196 -1.57 5.52 17.31
C ASP A 196 -1.00 6.76 16.62
N SER A 197 0.00 7.41 17.22
CA SER A 197 0.52 8.65 16.68
C SER A 197 1.41 8.43 15.47
N PRO A 198 1.12 9.17 14.40
CA PRO A 198 1.98 9.33 13.27
C PRO A 198 3.48 9.50 13.51
N LYS A 199 4.25 8.41 13.35
CA LYS A 199 5.62 8.51 12.83
C LYS A 199 5.57 9.04 11.39
N GLY A 200 5.52 10.36 11.23
CA GLY A 200 5.54 11.05 9.94
C GLY A 200 4.26 10.89 9.12
N TYR A 201 3.27 11.72 9.39
CA TYR A 201 2.14 11.87 8.48
C TYR A 201 2.17 13.32 8.02
N LEU A 202 1.84 13.54 6.76
CA LEU A 202 1.76 14.84 6.13
C LEU A 202 0.33 14.98 5.60
N TRP A 203 -0.36 15.99 6.11
CA TRP A 203 -1.67 16.39 5.61
C TRP A 203 -1.46 17.61 4.72
N LEU A 204 -2.02 17.58 3.50
CA LEU A 204 -1.96 18.68 2.54
C LEU A 204 -3.39 18.97 2.06
N THR A 205 -3.81 20.22 2.15
CA THR A 205 -5.09 20.70 1.59
C THR A 205 -4.77 21.56 0.36
N PHE A 206 -5.41 21.24 -0.76
CA PHE A 206 -5.27 21.98 -2.01
C PHE A 206 -6.50 22.87 -2.25
N GLN A 207 -6.31 23.99 -2.96
CA GLN A 207 -7.43 24.87 -3.28
C GLN A 207 -8.41 24.22 -4.25
N ASN A 208 -7.88 23.45 -5.21
CA ASN A 208 -8.68 22.77 -6.22
C ASN A 208 -8.00 21.49 -6.73
N TYR A 209 -8.75 20.71 -7.52
CA TYR A 209 -8.30 19.44 -8.08
C TYR A 209 -7.19 19.59 -9.15
N GLU A 210 -7.11 20.74 -9.81
CA GLU A 210 -6.09 21.01 -10.84
C GLU A 210 -4.71 21.12 -10.19
N GLU A 211 -4.59 21.83 -9.07
CA GLU A 211 -3.33 21.91 -8.31
C GLU A 211 -2.83 20.54 -7.88
N PHE A 212 -3.73 19.70 -7.39
CA PHE A 212 -3.42 18.31 -7.06
C PHE A 212 -2.93 17.53 -8.29
N THR A 213 -3.57 17.74 -9.45
CA THR A 213 -3.23 17.08 -10.71
C THR A 213 -1.83 17.48 -11.18
N GLU A 214 -1.42 18.73 -10.98
CA GLU A 214 -0.06 19.18 -11.26
C GLU A 214 0.96 18.46 -10.37
N VAL A 215 0.68 18.35 -9.07
CA VAL A 215 1.57 17.65 -8.11
C VAL A 215 1.78 16.19 -8.48
N ILE A 216 0.72 15.43 -8.81
CA ILE A 216 0.86 14.02 -9.20
C ILE A 216 1.56 13.83 -10.54
N LYS A 217 1.53 14.83 -11.43
CA LYS A 217 2.31 14.81 -12.69
C LYS A 217 3.80 15.00 -12.40
N ALA A 218 4.16 15.90 -11.49
CA ALA A 218 5.55 16.13 -11.10
C ALA A 218 6.15 15.00 -10.25
N VAL A 219 5.31 14.23 -9.55
CA VAL A 219 5.77 13.17 -8.63
C VAL A 219 5.18 11.80 -8.99
N PRO A 220 5.76 11.06 -9.95
CA PRO A 220 5.25 9.76 -10.40
C PRO A 220 5.12 8.72 -9.27
N ARG A 221 6.04 8.72 -8.30
CA ARG A 221 5.99 7.80 -7.16
C ARG A 221 4.80 8.05 -6.25
N LEU A 222 4.43 9.31 -6.03
CA LEU A 222 3.24 9.67 -5.28
C LEU A 222 1.99 9.18 -6.01
N LYS A 223 1.93 9.38 -7.34
CA LYS A 223 0.85 8.85 -8.19
C LYS A 223 0.72 7.33 -8.08
N ALA A 224 1.82 6.58 -8.04
CA ALA A 224 1.79 5.12 -7.93
C ALA A 224 1.27 4.61 -6.57
N ARG A 225 1.26 5.46 -5.53
CA ARG A 225 0.89 5.10 -4.15
C ARG A 225 -0.45 5.69 -3.71
N ILE A 226 -1.09 6.48 -4.57
CA ILE A 226 -2.30 7.21 -4.21
C ILE A 226 -3.54 6.34 -4.37
N THR A 227 -4.38 6.36 -3.35
CA THR A 227 -5.73 5.80 -3.40
C THR A 227 -6.74 6.93 -3.41
N PHE A 228 -7.69 6.86 -4.35
CA PHE A 228 -8.77 7.83 -4.44
C PHE A 228 -9.93 7.36 -3.57
N ARG A 229 -10.35 8.18 -2.62
CA ARG A 229 -11.61 7.98 -1.91
C ARG A 229 -12.68 8.86 -2.53
N ASN A 230 -13.65 8.22 -3.16
CA ASN A 230 -14.96 8.81 -3.40
C ASN A 230 -15.81 8.40 -2.20
N SER A 231 -15.99 9.29 -1.23
CA SER A 231 -16.81 8.95 -0.06
C SER A 231 -18.29 8.85 -0.45
N LEU A 232 -18.77 7.65 -0.74
CA LEU A 232 -20.17 7.31 -0.54
C LEU A 232 -20.28 6.83 0.92
N PHE A 233 -20.44 7.75 1.86
CA PHE A 233 -20.81 7.36 3.22
C PHE A 233 -22.28 6.99 3.21
N ALA A 234 -22.56 5.70 3.33
CA ALA A 234 -23.83 5.18 3.80
C ALA A 234 -24.15 5.86 5.14
N ALA A 235 -25.22 6.65 5.14
CA ALA A 235 -25.75 7.25 6.35
C ALA A 235 -26.19 6.14 7.30
N THR A 236 -25.52 6.04 8.45
CA THR A 236 -26.08 5.35 9.61
C THR A 236 -26.92 6.38 10.37
N SER A 237 -28.24 6.32 10.20
CA SER A 237 -29.19 6.89 11.13
C SER A 237 -30.26 5.86 11.45
N ARG A 238 -30.21 5.36 12.69
CA ARG A 238 -31.34 4.69 13.35
C ARG A 238 -32.48 5.71 13.52
N GLY A 239 -33.70 5.31 13.17
CA GLY A 239 -34.94 6.04 13.46
C GLY A 239 -36.11 5.36 12.78
N GLY A 240 -37.00 4.76 13.56
CA GLY A 240 -38.07 3.87 13.10
C GLY A 240 -39.20 4.54 12.33
N GLY A 241 -40.02 3.71 11.68
CA GLY A 241 -41.21 4.15 10.94
C GLY A 241 -41.86 3.00 10.19
N SER A 242 -42.89 2.44 10.81
CA SER A 242 -43.77 1.35 10.40
C SER A 242 -44.63 1.62 9.16
N GLY A 243 -45.02 0.54 8.47
CA GLY A 243 -46.13 0.45 7.50
C GLY A 243 -45.69 -0.30 6.24
N GLY A 244 -46.22 -1.44 5.82
CA GLY A 244 -47.42 -2.19 6.17
C GLY A 244 -47.94 -2.90 4.91
N SER A 245 -48.06 -4.25 4.98
CA SER A 245 -48.92 -5.18 4.22
C SER A 245 -48.79 -5.23 2.67
N SER A 246 -48.60 -6.38 2.02
CA SER A 246 -49.51 -7.55 1.96
C SER A 246 -48.77 -8.66 1.17
N ALA A 247 -48.58 -9.88 1.70
CA ALA A 247 -49.48 -11.02 1.80
C ALA A 247 -49.82 -11.71 0.46
N GLU A 248 -49.18 -12.86 0.20
CA GLU A 248 -49.84 -14.01 -0.44
C GLU A 248 -49.12 -15.32 -0.09
N ALA A 249 -49.92 -16.31 0.30
CA ALA A 249 -49.52 -17.58 0.91
C ALA A 249 -49.97 -18.77 0.05
N ARG A 250 -49.34 -19.95 0.26
CA ARG A 250 -49.85 -21.36 0.18
C ARG A 250 -48.76 -22.29 -0.39
N ARG A 251 -48.50 -23.52 0.08
CA ARG A 251 -49.16 -24.50 0.98
C ARG A 251 -48.07 -25.46 1.50
N ASN A 252 -48.26 -26.05 2.68
CA ASN A 252 -47.94 -27.46 2.97
C ASN A 252 -48.82 -27.92 4.13
N ALA A 253 -49.38 -29.12 4.02
CA ALA A 253 -50.19 -29.81 5.03
C ALA A 253 -49.71 -31.27 5.12
N VAL A 254 -50.19 -31.99 6.16
CA VAL A 254 -49.93 -33.39 6.60
C VAL A 254 -49.11 -33.38 7.91
N GLU A 255 -49.79 -33.37 9.06
CA GLU A 255 -50.35 -34.50 9.88
C GLU A 255 -49.35 -34.94 10.97
N GLU A 256 -49.68 -34.66 12.24
CA GLU A 256 -50.13 -35.62 13.28
C GLU A 256 -48.94 -36.20 14.07
N ASN A 257 -48.84 -35.91 15.38
CA ASN A 257 -49.36 -36.81 16.43
C ASN A 257 -49.03 -36.35 17.87
N SER A 258 -49.94 -36.70 18.79
CA SER A 258 -49.81 -37.03 20.23
C SER A 258 -49.18 -35.99 21.19
N SER A 259 -49.93 -35.35 22.10
CA SER A 259 -50.31 -35.83 23.47
C SER A 259 -49.08 -36.12 24.35
N THR A 260 -48.87 -35.61 25.56
CA THR A 260 -49.75 -35.18 26.65
C THR A 260 -48.87 -34.59 27.79
N ASP A 261 -49.44 -33.64 28.54
CA ASP A 261 -49.31 -33.37 30.00
C ASP A 261 -47.93 -32.94 30.57
N GLU A 262 -47.80 -31.70 31.11
CA GLU A 262 -48.11 -31.28 32.51
C GLU A 262 -47.19 -31.98 33.53
N GLU A 263 -46.52 -31.37 34.51
CA GLU A 263 -46.50 -30.06 35.17
C GLU A 263 -45.17 -29.99 35.98
N ASP A 264 -44.95 -28.85 36.64
CA ASP A 264 -44.10 -28.65 37.83
C ASP A 264 -42.62 -28.23 37.71
N LEU A 265 -42.47 -26.89 37.71
CA LEU A 265 -41.49 -26.07 38.45
C LEU A 265 -41.45 -26.42 39.97
N PRO A 266 -40.64 -25.78 40.86
CA PRO A 266 -39.49 -24.88 40.69
C PRO A 266 -38.29 -25.17 41.64
N LEU A 267 -37.21 -24.39 41.44
CA LEU A 267 -36.31 -23.78 42.44
C LEU A 267 -35.79 -24.64 43.61
N SER A 268 -34.46 -24.77 43.70
CA SER A 268 -33.62 -23.84 44.50
C SER A 268 -32.23 -24.41 44.83
N ARG A 269 -31.24 -23.50 44.88
CA ARG A 269 -30.13 -23.39 45.87
C ARG A 269 -29.24 -24.64 46.10
N ARG A 270 -27.92 -24.59 46.18
CA ARG A 270 -26.98 -23.63 46.81
C ARG A 270 -25.57 -24.24 46.62
N LEU A 271 -24.58 -23.44 46.24
CA LEU A 271 -23.40 -23.07 47.05
C LEU A 271 -22.27 -24.11 47.24
N LEU A 272 -21.05 -23.54 47.13
CA LEU A 272 -19.79 -23.86 47.82
C LEU A 272 -18.78 -24.80 47.13
N SER A 273 -17.82 -24.13 46.49
CA SER A 273 -16.38 -24.13 46.83
C SER A 273 -15.71 -25.43 47.25
N ARG A 274 -14.69 -25.81 46.49
CA ARG A 274 -13.30 -25.96 46.96
C ARG A 274 -12.33 -25.64 45.82
#